data_AF-A0A2M7W3T6-F1
#
_entry.id   AF-A0A2M7W3T6-F1
#
_cell.length_a   1.000
_cell.length_b   1.000
_cell.length_c   1.000
_cell.angle_alpha   90.00
_cell.angle_beta   90.00
_cell.angle_gamma   90.00
#
_symmetry.space_group_name_H-M   'P 1'
#
loop_
_entity.id
_entity.type
_entity.pdbx_description
1 polymer ?
#
loop_
_entity_poly.entity_id
_entity_poly.type
_entity_poly.pdbx_seq_one_letter_code
_entity_poly.pdbx_strand_id
1 'polypeptide(L)'
;MNLSFDTSLSNEYTSSSQKIRVLTEDWVDRQIYCPNCGRLGIDKYGNNKPVADFFCSNCHEDYELKSKRDSVGLKIVDGAYRTMIERLHSSNNPNLFLLNYDPYNFSVLNFLVIPKHFFIPDIIERRKALSQTARRTGWVGCNILLQCVPRTGKIFFVKDKQVEPKEKILAEWKKTLFLREEKEAEAKGWLLETMICIDKLGKKDFSLDEVYAFESELRIKYPNNRHIRDKIRQQLQVLRDKGYVGFISKGKYKLS
;
A
#
# COMPACT_ATOMS: atom_id res chain seq x y z
N MET A 1 0.60 15.20 16.11
CA MET A 1 0.88 15.42 14.68
C MET A 1 0.15 16.69 14.28
N ASN A 2 0.85 17.71 13.76
CA ASN A 2 0.23 18.88 13.15
C ASN A 2 -0.18 18.50 11.72
N LEU A 3 -1.41 18.82 11.30
CA LEU A 3 -1.91 18.46 9.97
C LEU A 3 -1.72 19.56 8.92
N SER A 4 -1.27 20.76 9.30
CA SER A 4 -1.06 21.87 8.38
C SER A 4 0.34 21.83 7.76
N PHE A 5 0.44 22.20 6.48
CA PHE A 5 1.72 22.42 5.81
C PHE A 5 2.30 23.79 6.17
N ASP A 6 3.62 23.90 6.09
CA ASP A 6 4.30 25.20 6.14
C ASP A 6 4.35 25.81 4.74
N THR A 7 3.36 26.64 4.41
CA THR A 7 3.20 27.21 3.07
C THR A 7 4.37 28.12 2.66
N SER A 8 5.16 28.62 3.60
CA SER A 8 6.32 29.48 3.32
C SER A 8 7.37 28.79 2.45
N LEU A 9 7.51 27.47 2.58
CA LEU A 9 8.46 26.64 1.82
C LEU A 9 8.15 26.58 0.32
N SER A 10 6.92 26.93 -0.08
CA SER A 10 6.47 26.87 -1.47
C SER A 10 6.68 28.17 -2.25
N ASN A 11 7.14 29.24 -1.59
CA ASN A 11 7.22 30.59 -2.17
C ASN A 11 8.20 30.69 -3.36
N GLU A 12 9.25 29.88 -3.37
CA GLU A 12 10.28 29.89 -4.43
C GLU A 12 9.87 29.11 -5.68
N TYR A 13 8.75 28.37 -5.64
CA TYR A 13 8.32 27.51 -6.73
C TYR A 13 7.15 28.11 -7.47
N THR A 14 7.13 28.00 -8.80
CA THR A 14 6.00 28.44 -9.63
C THR A 14 5.05 27.29 -9.96
N SER A 15 5.60 26.10 -10.21
CA SER A 15 4.81 24.91 -10.52
C SER A 15 4.05 24.38 -9.30
N SER A 16 2.73 24.21 -9.41
CA SER A 16 1.90 23.58 -8.38
C SER A 16 2.40 22.19 -7.98
N SER A 17 2.97 21.43 -8.92
CA SER A 17 3.53 20.10 -8.63
C SER A 17 4.80 20.16 -7.77
N GLN A 18 5.62 21.20 -7.95
CA GLN A 18 6.83 21.39 -7.14
C GLN A 18 6.48 21.99 -5.78
N LYS A 19 5.56 22.96 -5.74
CA LYS A 19 5.02 23.50 -4.49
C LYS A 19 4.53 22.37 -3.59
N ILE A 20 3.61 21.54 -4.09
CA ILE A 20 3.06 20.47 -3.27
C ILE A 20 4.12 19.45 -2.86
N ARG A 21 5.05 19.10 -3.75
CA ARG A 21 6.12 18.15 -3.44
C ARG A 21 6.93 18.62 -2.23
N VAL A 22 7.36 19.87 -2.23
CA VAL A 22 8.15 20.43 -1.11
C VAL A 22 7.34 20.46 0.17
N LEU A 23 6.08 20.90 0.11
CA LEU A 23 5.19 20.97 1.27
C LEU A 23 4.93 19.58 1.88
N THR A 24 4.65 18.57 1.06
CA THR A 24 4.32 17.24 1.55
C THR A 24 5.55 16.47 2.00
N GLU A 25 6.68 16.61 1.33
CA GLU A 25 7.94 16.01 1.78
C GLU A 25 8.37 16.60 3.14
N ASP A 26 8.32 17.92 3.29
CA ASP A 26 8.63 18.58 4.57
C ASP A 26 7.67 18.15 5.69
N TRP A 27 6.37 18.09 5.40
CA TRP A 27 5.40 17.63 6.39
C TRP A 27 5.70 16.19 6.86
N VAL A 28 6.03 15.29 5.93
CA VAL A 28 6.38 13.91 6.26
C VAL A 28 7.64 13.85 7.13
N ASP A 29 8.69 14.59 6.76
CA ASP A 29 9.96 14.66 7.50
C ASP A 29 9.75 15.12 8.96
N ARG A 30 8.91 16.14 9.17
CA ARG A 30 8.67 16.72 10.50
C ARG A 30 7.67 15.97 11.36
N GLN A 31 6.70 15.29 10.75
CA GLN A 31 5.51 14.80 11.47
C GLN A 31 5.47 13.27 11.62
N ILE A 32 6.19 12.52 10.80
CA ILE A 32 6.03 11.07 10.71
C ILE A 32 7.13 10.33 11.47
N TYR A 33 6.72 9.24 12.12
CA TYR A 33 7.61 8.26 12.74
C TYR A 33 7.58 6.97 11.92
N CYS A 34 8.61 6.14 12.08
CA CYS A 34 8.70 4.89 11.34
C CYS A 34 7.56 3.91 11.76
N PRO A 35 6.68 3.47 10.84
CA PRO A 35 5.62 2.51 11.16
C PRO A 35 6.14 1.10 11.49
N ASN A 36 7.37 0.77 11.14
CA ASN A 36 7.96 -0.54 11.43
C ASN A 36 8.50 -0.65 12.86
N CYS A 37 9.32 0.31 13.28
CA CYS A 37 10.03 0.24 14.56
C CYS A 37 9.62 1.31 15.58
N GLY A 38 8.76 2.25 15.20
CA GLY A 38 8.28 3.32 16.08
C GLY A 38 9.30 4.42 16.39
N ARG A 39 10.49 4.39 15.77
CA ARG A 39 11.48 5.48 15.89
C ARG A 39 10.84 6.81 15.50
N LEU A 40 11.03 7.81 16.36
CA LEU A 40 10.61 9.18 16.11
C LEU A 40 11.40 9.74 14.93
N GLY A 41 10.70 10.27 13.93
CA GLY A 41 11.30 10.73 12.69
C GLY A 41 11.57 9.61 11.69
N ILE A 42 11.58 10.02 10.43
CA ILE A 42 12.17 9.29 9.30
C ILE A 42 13.09 10.27 8.59
N ASP A 43 14.23 9.78 8.14
CA ASP A 43 15.25 10.60 7.51
C ASP A 43 14.94 10.74 6.02
N LYS A 44 15.02 11.96 5.49
CA LYS A 44 14.85 12.23 4.07
C LYS A 44 16.12 11.88 3.28
N TYR A 45 15.97 11.24 2.13
CA TYR A 45 17.08 11.07 1.20
C TYR A 45 17.43 12.39 0.48
N GLY A 46 18.69 12.50 0.06
CA GLY A 46 19.10 13.58 -0.85
C GLY A 46 18.30 13.54 -2.15
N ASN A 47 18.11 14.72 -2.76
CA ASN A 47 17.41 14.85 -4.04
C ASN A 47 17.99 13.89 -5.09
N ASN A 48 17.13 13.33 -5.93
CA ASN A 48 17.46 12.41 -7.02
C ASN A 48 17.96 11.02 -6.59
N LYS A 49 17.80 10.61 -5.32
CA LYS A 49 17.93 9.18 -5.00
C LYS A 49 16.83 8.42 -5.74
N PRO A 50 17.17 7.45 -6.61
CA PRO A 50 16.16 6.63 -7.23
C PRO A 50 15.37 5.88 -6.16
N VAL A 51 14.07 5.72 -6.37
CA VAL A 51 13.20 4.71 -5.73
C VAL A 51 12.66 5.05 -4.34
N ALA A 52 13.28 5.89 -3.52
CA ALA A 52 12.75 6.23 -2.20
C ALA A 52 13.02 7.68 -1.81
N ASP A 53 12.09 8.26 -1.06
CA ASP A 53 12.16 9.66 -0.58
C ASP A 53 12.61 9.72 0.88
N PHE A 54 12.29 8.69 1.68
CA PHE A 54 12.62 8.60 3.10
C PHE A 54 13.16 7.23 3.47
N PHE A 55 13.86 7.17 4.59
CA PHE A 55 14.28 5.93 5.24
C PHE A 55 14.21 6.04 6.76
N CYS A 56 14.18 4.89 7.43
CA CYS A 56 14.38 4.85 8.88
C CYS A 56 15.81 4.43 9.20
N SER A 57 16.60 5.30 9.80
CA SER A 57 17.97 4.97 10.24
C SER A 57 18.07 3.89 11.33
N ASN A 58 16.96 3.44 11.94
CA ASN A 58 16.96 2.35 12.93
C ASN A 58 16.65 0.97 12.33
N CYS A 59 15.67 0.87 11.44
CA CYS A 59 15.26 -0.42 10.89
C CYS A 59 15.50 -0.56 9.38
N HIS A 60 16.08 0.49 8.76
CA HIS A 60 16.47 0.53 7.36
C HIS A 60 15.33 0.29 6.37
N GLU A 61 14.08 0.53 6.79
CA GLU A 61 12.96 0.56 5.86
C GLU A 61 13.01 1.83 5.01
N ASP A 62 12.83 1.64 3.71
CA ASP A 62 12.67 2.72 2.74
C ASP A 62 11.19 3.04 2.50
N TYR A 63 10.91 4.31 2.21
CA TYR A 63 9.57 4.81 1.93
C TYR A 63 9.57 5.76 0.72
N GLU A 64 8.63 5.55 -0.19
CA GLU A 64 8.32 6.45 -1.30
C GLU A 64 7.02 7.20 -1.00
N LEU A 65 7.01 8.52 -1.18
CA LEU A 65 5.85 9.37 -0.97
C LEU A 65 5.15 9.67 -2.29
N LYS A 66 3.85 9.38 -2.35
CA LYS A 66 2.96 9.92 -3.38
C LYS A 66 1.89 10.79 -2.75
N SER A 67 1.74 11.99 -3.30
CA SER A 67 0.77 12.97 -2.81
C SER A 67 -0.31 13.24 -3.87
N LYS A 68 -1.57 13.39 -3.44
CA LYS A 68 -2.71 13.62 -4.32
C LYS A 68 -3.67 14.66 -3.75
N ARG A 69 -4.07 15.60 -4.61
CA ARG A 69 -5.06 16.64 -4.30
C ARG A 69 -6.44 16.03 -4.03
N ASP A 70 -6.88 15.16 -4.92
CA ASP A 70 -8.19 14.52 -4.81
C ASP A 70 -8.13 13.25 -3.97
N SER A 71 -9.27 12.61 -3.77
CA SER A 71 -9.33 11.32 -3.09
C SER A 71 -8.32 10.34 -3.69
N VAL A 72 -7.68 9.56 -2.82
CA VAL A 72 -6.65 8.56 -3.19
C VAL A 72 -7.13 7.69 -4.36
N GLY A 73 -8.43 7.33 -4.37
CA GLY A 73 -9.10 6.62 -5.45
C GLY A 73 -8.75 5.13 -5.47
N LEU A 74 -9.12 4.44 -6.55
CA LEU A 74 -8.87 3.02 -6.71
C LEU A 74 -7.41 2.73 -7.12
N LYS A 75 -6.79 3.61 -7.91
CA LYS A 75 -5.41 3.46 -8.38
C LYS A 75 -4.63 4.76 -8.31
N ILE A 76 -3.31 4.65 -8.23
CA ILE A 76 -2.39 5.78 -8.25
C ILE A 76 -1.37 5.65 -9.38
N VAL A 77 -1.09 6.78 -10.03
CA VAL A 77 -0.07 6.85 -11.08
C VAL A 77 1.31 6.64 -10.47
N ASP A 78 2.12 5.82 -11.12
CA ASP A 78 3.51 5.62 -10.77
C ASP A 78 4.45 5.82 -11.98
N GLY A 79 5.75 5.62 -11.78
CA GLY A 79 6.81 5.77 -12.77
C GLY A 79 6.78 4.71 -13.87
N ALA A 80 7.98 4.37 -14.37
CA ALA A 80 8.12 3.49 -15.52
C ALA A 80 7.70 2.05 -15.17
N TYR A 81 6.85 1.46 -16.02
CA TYR A 81 6.34 0.10 -15.79
C TYR A 81 7.47 -0.93 -15.66
N ARG A 82 8.43 -0.90 -16.59
CA ARG A 82 9.55 -1.84 -16.62
C ARG A 82 10.37 -1.79 -15.32
N THR A 83 10.74 -0.60 -14.87
CA THR A 83 11.50 -0.41 -13.62
C THR A 83 10.71 -0.86 -12.40
N MET A 84 9.39 -0.64 -12.36
CA MET A 84 8.56 -1.16 -11.27
C MET A 84 8.56 -2.70 -11.22
N ILE A 85 8.38 -3.37 -12.36
CA ILE A 85 8.43 -4.84 -12.43
C ILE A 85 9.82 -5.38 -12.04
N GLU A 86 10.90 -4.79 -12.55
CA GLU A 86 12.28 -5.19 -12.19
C GLU A 86 12.55 -5.03 -10.67
N ARG A 87 12.01 -3.99 -10.03
CA ARG A 87 12.11 -3.80 -8.58
C ARG A 87 11.33 -4.85 -7.78
N LEU A 88 10.14 -5.23 -8.25
CA LEU A 88 9.35 -6.30 -7.61
C LEU A 88 10.11 -7.62 -7.59
N HIS A 89 10.88 -7.93 -8.63
CA HIS A 89 11.71 -9.14 -8.69
C HIS A 89 12.98 -9.07 -7.84
N SER A 90 13.56 -7.89 -7.65
CA SER A 90 14.80 -7.71 -6.87
C SER A 90 14.57 -7.51 -5.36
N SER A 91 13.32 -7.60 -4.87
CA SER A 91 12.95 -7.37 -3.46
C SER A 91 13.37 -6.00 -2.91
N ASN A 92 13.62 -5.03 -3.79
CA ASN A 92 14.12 -3.69 -3.45
C ASN A 92 13.05 -2.60 -3.60
N ASN A 93 11.79 -2.95 -3.31
CA ASN A 93 10.70 -1.98 -3.34
C ASN A 93 10.56 -1.26 -2.00
N PRO A 94 10.36 0.06 -2.02
CA PRO A 94 10.06 0.82 -0.82
C PRO A 94 8.65 0.50 -0.33
N ASN A 95 8.36 0.85 0.92
CA ASN A 95 7.00 0.99 1.37
C ASN A 95 6.40 2.28 0.76
N LEU A 96 5.10 2.35 0.56
CA LEU A 96 4.47 3.50 -0.08
C LEU A 96 3.71 4.33 0.92
N PHE A 97 4.14 5.56 1.14
CA PHE A 97 3.33 6.59 1.78
C PHE A 97 2.39 7.22 0.76
N LEU A 98 1.12 7.30 1.11
CA LEU A 98 0.09 7.99 0.34
C LEU A 98 -0.46 9.13 1.18
N LEU A 99 -0.33 10.35 0.63
CA LEU A 99 -0.83 11.56 1.24
C LEU A 99 -1.95 12.15 0.38
N ASN A 100 -3.10 12.37 0.98
CA ASN A 100 -4.17 13.19 0.41
C ASN A 100 -4.34 14.47 1.24
N TYR A 101 -4.46 15.61 0.55
CA TYR A 101 -4.44 16.93 1.16
C TYR A 101 -5.55 17.84 0.62
N ASP A 102 -5.90 18.84 1.42
CA ASP A 102 -6.78 19.93 1.04
C ASP A 102 -5.95 21.00 0.30
N PRO A 103 -6.22 21.25 -0.99
CA PRO A 103 -5.47 22.22 -1.79
C PRO A 103 -5.76 23.68 -1.43
N TYR A 104 -6.82 23.96 -0.67
CA TYR A 104 -7.20 25.30 -0.26
C TYR A 104 -6.62 25.64 1.11
N ASN A 105 -6.75 24.69 2.05
CA ASN A 105 -6.28 24.87 3.42
C ASN A 105 -4.84 24.39 3.64
N PHE A 106 -4.20 23.80 2.62
CA PHE A 106 -2.86 23.21 2.71
C PHE A 106 -2.70 22.33 3.96
N SER A 107 -3.63 21.38 4.13
CA SER A 107 -3.65 20.48 5.27
C SER A 107 -3.86 19.04 4.86
N VAL A 108 -3.37 18.11 5.67
CA VAL A 108 -3.49 16.67 5.43
C VAL A 108 -4.91 16.19 5.74
N LEU A 109 -5.53 15.55 4.75
CA LEU A 109 -6.82 14.88 4.88
C LEU A 109 -6.64 13.43 5.28
N ASN A 110 -5.77 12.72 4.56
CA ASN A 110 -5.45 11.33 4.82
C ASN A 110 -3.95 11.11 4.64
N PHE A 111 -3.36 10.31 5.51
CA PHE A 111 -1.99 9.83 5.37
C PHE A 111 -1.96 8.36 5.78
N LEU A 112 -1.48 7.51 4.88
CA LEU A 112 -1.38 6.08 5.12
C LEU A 112 -0.08 5.52 4.55
N VAL A 113 0.33 4.38 5.07
CA VAL A 113 1.40 3.56 4.51
C VAL A 113 0.85 2.25 3.96
N ILE A 114 1.39 1.84 2.82
CA ILE A 114 1.22 0.50 2.26
C ILE A 114 2.57 -0.22 2.36
N PRO A 115 2.69 -1.27 3.19
CA PRO A 115 3.93 -2.01 3.31
C PRO A 115 4.37 -2.67 2.00
N LYS A 116 5.69 -2.71 1.75
CA LYS A 116 6.28 -3.23 0.51
C LYS A 116 5.91 -4.68 0.17
N HIS A 117 5.59 -5.49 1.17
CA HIS A 117 5.21 -6.90 0.96
C HIS A 117 3.80 -7.09 0.37
N PHE A 118 3.01 -6.03 0.22
CA PHE A 118 1.78 -6.05 -0.58
C PHE A 118 2.02 -5.81 -2.07
N PHE A 119 3.23 -5.39 -2.44
CA PHE A 119 3.57 -5.09 -3.82
C PHE A 119 3.96 -6.37 -4.55
N ILE A 120 3.05 -6.83 -5.41
CA ILE A 120 3.22 -7.96 -6.33
C ILE A 120 2.93 -7.51 -7.77
N PRO A 121 3.40 -8.24 -8.80
CA PRO A 121 3.14 -7.86 -10.20
C PRO A 121 1.67 -7.60 -10.52
N ASP A 122 0.75 -8.38 -9.93
CA ASP A 122 -0.69 -8.26 -10.14
C ASP A 122 -1.29 -6.90 -9.76
N ILE A 123 -0.67 -6.15 -8.84
CA ILE A 123 -1.16 -4.81 -8.46
C ILE A 123 -0.60 -3.71 -9.37
N ILE A 124 0.23 -4.03 -10.37
CA ILE A 124 0.83 -3.06 -11.28
C ILE A 124 0.13 -3.10 -12.64
N GLU A 125 -0.63 -2.06 -12.94
CA GLU A 125 -1.32 -1.90 -14.22
C GLU A 125 -0.40 -1.16 -15.21
N ARG A 126 -0.06 -1.81 -16.33
CA ARG A 126 0.69 -1.19 -17.43
C ARG A 126 -0.16 -0.11 -18.11
N ARG A 127 0.38 1.10 -18.29
CA ARG A 127 -0.29 2.17 -19.04
C ARG A 127 0.01 2.08 -20.53
N LYS A 128 -0.84 2.72 -21.34
CA LYS A 128 -0.53 2.96 -22.75
C LYS A 128 0.73 3.85 -22.86
N ALA A 129 1.53 3.59 -23.89
CA ALA A 129 2.69 4.42 -24.21
C ALA A 129 2.25 5.86 -24.50
N LEU A 130 3.10 6.84 -24.14
CA LEU A 130 2.86 8.23 -24.51
C LEU A 130 2.91 8.41 -26.03
N SER A 131 2.11 9.36 -26.53
CA SER A 131 1.98 9.67 -27.95
C SER A 131 3.31 10.09 -28.58
N GLN A 132 3.37 10.02 -29.91
CA GLN A 132 4.53 10.48 -30.70
C GLN A 132 4.85 11.97 -30.52
N THR A 133 3.85 12.76 -30.12
CA THR A 133 3.95 14.20 -29.88
C THR A 133 4.35 14.55 -28.44
N ALA A 134 4.42 13.57 -27.54
CA ALA A 134 4.76 13.83 -26.14
C ALA A 134 6.26 14.06 -25.97
N ARG A 135 6.66 14.88 -24.99
CA ARG A 135 8.10 15.10 -24.67
C ARG A 135 8.88 13.81 -24.42
N ARG A 136 8.22 12.78 -23.87
CA ARG A 136 8.79 11.45 -23.61
C ARG A 136 8.11 10.40 -24.49
N THR A 137 8.17 10.61 -25.80
CA THR A 137 7.59 9.71 -26.81
C THR A 137 7.84 8.24 -26.51
N GLY A 138 6.79 7.42 -26.58
CA GLY A 138 6.89 5.98 -26.37
C GLY A 138 7.10 5.56 -24.91
N TRP A 139 7.26 6.48 -23.96
CA TRP A 139 7.43 6.14 -22.55
C TRP A 139 6.18 5.41 -22.01
N VAL A 140 6.41 4.31 -21.32
CA VAL A 140 5.37 3.46 -20.72
C VAL A 140 5.42 3.57 -19.21
N GLY A 141 4.41 4.24 -18.66
CA GLY A 141 4.19 4.31 -17.21
C GLY A 141 3.40 3.13 -16.67
N CYS A 142 3.18 3.13 -15.36
CA CYS A 142 2.28 2.20 -14.69
C CYS A 142 1.34 2.91 -13.70
N ASN A 143 0.34 2.17 -13.23
CA ASN A 143 -0.44 2.53 -12.04
C ASN A 143 -0.29 1.42 -11.00
N ILE A 144 -0.38 1.79 -9.74
CA ILE A 144 -0.53 0.86 -8.62
C ILE A 144 -2.02 0.76 -8.30
N LEU A 145 -2.58 -0.45 -8.36
CA LEU A 145 -3.99 -0.76 -8.12
C LEU A 145 -4.24 -0.90 -6.61
N LEU A 146 -4.64 0.18 -5.96
CA LEU A 146 -4.92 0.21 -4.53
C LEU A 146 -6.15 -0.62 -4.17
N GLN A 147 -7.09 -0.84 -5.09
CA GLN A 147 -8.21 -1.76 -4.83
C GLN A 147 -7.77 -3.22 -4.69
N CYS A 148 -6.58 -3.57 -5.19
CA CYS A 148 -5.98 -4.90 -5.07
C CYS A 148 -5.07 -5.02 -3.83
N VAL A 149 -5.11 -4.05 -2.92
CA VAL A 149 -4.42 -4.11 -1.62
C VAL A 149 -5.47 -4.34 -0.53
N PRO A 150 -5.35 -5.42 0.28
CA PRO A 150 -6.20 -5.65 1.44
C PRO A 150 -6.30 -4.43 2.34
N ARG A 151 -7.41 -4.28 3.07
CA ARG A 151 -7.64 -3.20 4.04
C ARG A 151 -6.54 -3.18 5.10
N THR A 152 -6.09 -4.34 5.57
CA THR A 152 -4.99 -4.48 6.54
C THR A 152 -3.64 -4.02 5.98
N GLY A 153 -3.48 -3.95 4.66
CA GLY A 153 -2.31 -3.35 4.02
C GLY A 153 -2.37 -1.83 3.89
N LYS A 154 -3.48 -1.17 4.28
CA LYS A 154 -3.66 0.28 4.22
C LYS A 154 -3.66 0.85 5.63
N ILE A 155 -2.48 1.10 6.17
CA ILE A 155 -2.31 1.48 7.57
C ILE A 155 -2.34 3.01 7.67
N PHE A 156 -3.43 3.56 8.21
CA PHE A 156 -3.64 4.99 8.32
C PHE A 156 -2.95 5.58 9.55
N PHE A 157 -2.19 6.65 9.32
CA PHE A 157 -1.71 7.58 10.34
C PHE A 157 -2.69 8.72 10.56
N VAL A 158 -3.30 9.19 9.47
CA VAL A 158 -4.35 10.20 9.48
C VAL A 158 -5.47 9.67 8.60
N LYS A 159 -6.69 9.59 9.14
CA LYS A 159 -7.88 9.19 8.40
C LYS A 159 -8.97 10.23 8.60
N ASP A 160 -9.47 10.78 7.50
CA ASP A 160 -10.52 11.81 7.50
C ASP A 160 -10.22 12.96 8.48
N LYS A 161 -8.99 13.49 8.41
CA LYS A 161 -8.43 14.55 9.28
C LYS A 161 -8.22 14.16 10.75
N GLN A 162 -8.38 12.89 11.11
CA GLN A 162 -8.17 12.40 12.47
C GLN A 162 -6.87 11.61 12.56
N VAL A 163 -6.05 11.92 13.57
CA VAL A 163 -4.79 11.22 13.83
C VAL A 163 -5.08 9.89 14.51
N GLU A 164 -4.54 8.81 13.97
CA GLU A 164 -4.66 7.47 14.53
C GLU A 164 -3.59 7.23 15.62
N PRO A 165 -3.91 6.48 16.69
CA PRO A 165 -2.94 6.19 17.76
C PRO A 165 -1.71 5.44 17.26
N LYS A 166 -0.54 5.81 17.77
CA LYS A 166 0.74 5.20 17.36
C LYS A 166 0.77 3.71 17.59
N GLU A 167 0.27 3.26 18.73
CA GLU A 167 0.25 1.86 19.15
C GLU A 167 -0.60 1.03 18.18
N LYS A 168 -1.71 1.60 17.69
CA LYS A 168 -2.56 0.98 16.68
C LYS A 168 -1.81 0.82 15.35
N ILE A 169 -1.10 1.86 14.89
CA ILE A 169 -0.34 1.82 13.64
C ILE A 169 0.78 0.78 13.68
N LEU A 170 1.53 0.72 14.78
CA LEU A 170 2.58 -0.27 14.98
C LEU A 170 2.01 -1.70 15.06
N ALA A 171 0.87 -1.88 15.74
CA ALA A 171 0.20 -3.17 15.82
C ALA A 171 -0.30 -3.64 14.45
N GLU A 172 -0.95 -2.77 13.67
CA GLU A 172 -1.42 -3.10 12.32
C GLU A 172 -0.26 -3.41 11.39
N TRP A 173 0.86 -2.68 11.46
CA TRP A 173 2.08 -3.03 10.72
C TRP A 173 2.62 -4.42 11.09
N LYS A 174 2.69 -4.72 12.40
CA LYS A 174 3.17 -6.03 12.87
C LYS A 174 2.32 -7.18 12.34
N LYS A 175 1.00 -7.00 12.25
CA LYS A 175 0.06 -7.99 11.71
C LYS A 175 0.34 -8.37 10.26
N THR A 176 1.05 -7.54 9.49
CA THR A 176 1.32 -7.81 8.07
C THR A 176 2.71 -8.40 7.82
N LEU A 177 3.61 -8.39 8.82
CA LEU A 177 5.02 -8.79 8.64
C LEU A 177 5.20 -10.23 8.16
N PHE A 178 4.29 -11.14 8.49
CA PHE A 178 4.36 -12.53 8.05
C PHE A 178 4.35 -12.68 6.52
N LEU A 179 3.76 -11.72 5.78
CA LEU A 179 3.73 -11.73 4.32
C LEU A 179 5.13 -11.57 3.69
N ARG A 180 6.12 -11.13 4.47
CA ARG A 180 7.52 -11.08 4.02
C ARG A 180 8.16 -12.46 3.92
N GLU A 181 7.64 -13.43 4.65
CA GLU A 181 8.16 -14.80 4.66
C GLU A 181 7.79 -15.54 3.37
N GLU A 182 6.66 -15.19 2.75
CA GLU A 182 6.26 -15.72 1.46
C GLU A 182 7.06 -15.05 0.35
N LYS A 183 7.89 -15.84 -0.34
CA LYS A 183 8.78 -15.35 -1.42
C LYS A 183 8.22 -15.65 -2.80
N GLU A 184 7.34 -16.62 -2.91
CA GLU A 184 6.76 -17.04 -4.18
C GLU A 184 5.59 -16.10 -4.52
N ALA A 185 5.64 -15.52 -5.73
CA ALA A 185 4.74 -14.44 -6.12
C ALA A 185 3.28 -14.93 -6.26
N GLU A 186 3.08 -16.14 -6.78
CA GLU A 186 1.76 -16.74 -6.95
C GLU A 186 1.14 -17.11 -5.59
N ALA A 187 1.90 -17.74 -4.69
CA ALA A 187 1.49 -18.07 -3.33
C ALA A 187 1.12 -16.81 -2.54
N LYS A 188 1.95 -15.76 -2.63
CA LYS A 188 1.63 -14.44 -2.07
C LYS A 188 0.36 -13.85 -2.68
N GLY A 189 0.21 -13.96 -4.00
CA GLY A 189 -1.00 -13.52 -4.70
C GLY A 189 -2.26 -14.19 -4.13
N TRP A 190 -2.23 -15.52 -3.96
CA TRP A 190 -3.34 -16.27 -3.37
C TRP A 190 -3.67 -15.85 -1.94
N LEU A 191 -2.65 -15.59 -1.11
CA LEU A 191 -2.84 -15.07 0.25
C LEU A 191 -3.55 -13.71 0.21
N LEU A 192 -3.03 -12.77 -0.59
CA LEU A 192 -3.59 -11.42 -0.70
C LEU A 192 -5.02 -11.43 -1.25
N GLU A 193 -5.33 -12.26 -2.25
CA GLU A 193 -6.68 -12.39 -2.79
C GLU A 193 -7.66 -13.00 -1.78
N THR A 194 -7.20 -13.97 -0.98
CA THR A 194 -8.01 -14.51 0.11
C THR A 194 -8.28 -13.43 1.17
N MET A 195 -7.29 -12.60 1.52
CA MET A 195 -7.48 -11.45 2.42
C MET A 195 -8.49 -10.44 1.85
N ILE A 196 -8.44 -10.15 0.55
CA ILE A 196 -9.41 -9.26 -0.12
C ILE A 196 -10.82 -9.84 -0.09
N CYS A 197 -10.97 -11.15 -0.31
CA CYS A 197 -12.26 -11.82 -0.18
C CYS A 197 -12.85 -11.66 1.23
N ILE A 198 -12.04 -11.85 2.27
CA ILE A 198 -12.45 -11.64 3.66
C ILE A 198 -12.83 -10.17 3.90
N ASP A 199 -12.05 -9.22 3.40
CA ASP A 199 -12.35 -7.78 3.55
C ASP A 199 -13.68 -7.39 2.91
N LYS A 200 -14.01 -7.98 1.76
CA LYS A 200 -15.28 -7.75 1.04
C LYS A 200 -16.50 -8.22 1.84
N LEU A 201 -16.35 -9.24 2.69
CA LEU A 201 -17.44 -9.68 3.58
C LEU A 201 -17.82 -8.60 4.59
N GLY A 202 -16.88 -7.74 5.00
CA GLY A 202 -17.13 -6.64 5.92
C GLY A 202 -17.53 -7.07 7.33
N LYS A 203 -17.23 -8.32 7.71
CA LYS A 203 -17.60 -8.93 8.99
C LYS A 203 -16.37 -9.39 9.76
N LYS A 204 -16.46 -9.34 11.08
CA LYS A 204 -15.44 -9.92 11.97
C LYS A 204 -15.56 -11.44 12.01
N ASP A 205 -16.77 -11.97 12.07
CA ASP A 205 -17.02 -13.42 12.05
C ASP A 205 -17.60 -13.81 10.69
N PHE A 206 -17.07 -14.87 10.08
CA PHE A 206 -17.45 -15.32 8.74
C PHE A 206 -17.35 -16.83 8.59
N SER A 207 -18.00 -17.37 7.56
CA SER A 207 -18.00 -18.79 7.23
C SER A 207 -17.17 -19.12 6.00
N LEU A 208 -16.77 -20.40 5.89
CA LEU A 208 -16.10 -20.91 4.72
C LEU A 208 -16.95 -20.73 3.45
N ASP A 209 -18.26 -20.96 3.56
CA ASP A 209 -19.20 -20.84 2.44
C ASP A 209 -19.32 -19.39 1.94
N GLU A 210 -19.25 -18.40 2.83
CA GLU A 210 -19.18 -16.99 2.44
C GLU A 210 -17.91 -16.67 1.65
N VAL A 211 -16.77 -17.28 1.99
CA VAL A 211 -15.54 -17.11 1.19
C VAL A 211 -15.65 -17.86 -0.14
N TYR A 212 -16.33 -19.02 -0.17
CA TYR A 212 -16.59 -19.76 -1.41
C TYR A 212 -17.49 -19.01 -2.40
N ALA A 213 -18.28 -18.03 -1.95
CA ALA A 213 -19.01 -17.16 -2.85
C ALA A 213 -18.11 -16.40 -3.85
N PHE A 214 -16.81 -16.22 -3.53
CA PHE A 214 -15.82 -15.58 -4.41
C PHE A 214 -15.13 -16.55 -5.38
N GLU A 215 -15.53 -17.83 -5.45
CA GLU A 215 -14.91 -18.84 -6.31
C GLU A 215 -14.85 -18.41 -7.79
N SER A 216 -15.94 -17.86 -8.32
CA SER A 216 -16.01 -17.42 -9.72
C SER A 216 -15.06 -16.26 -10.01
N GLU A 217 -14.90 -15.33 -9.07
CA GLU A 217 -13.95 -14.21 -9.20
C GLU A 217 -12.51 -14.72 -9.18
N LEU A 218 -12.19 -15.61 -8.24
CA LEU A 218 -10.85 -16.20 -8.12
C LEU A 218 -10.51 -17.09 -9.33
N ARG A 219 -11.50 -17.76 -9.92
CA ARG A 219 -11.30 -18.55 -11.15
C ARG A 219 -10.92 -17.69 -12.35
N ILE A 220 -11.48 -16.48 -12.46
CA ILE A 220 -11.09 -15.52 -13.52
C ILE A 220 -9.63 -15.08 -13.32
N LYS A 221 -9.23 -14.83 -12.07
CA LYS A 221 -7.88 -14.36 -11.74
C LYS A 221 -6.82 -15.48 -11.86
N TYR A 222 -7.18 -16.71 -11.51
CA TYR A 222 -6.30 -17.88 -11.55
C TYR A 222 -6.88 -18.98 -12.45
N PRO A 223 -6.92 -18.77 -13.78
CA PRO A 223 -7.61 -19.66 -14.72
C PRO A 223 -7.00 -21.07 -14.79
N ASN A 224 -5.73 -21.21 -14.43
CA ASN A 224 -5.02 -22.49 -14.43
C ASN A 224 -5.31 -23.36 -13.20
N ASN A 225 -5.94 -22.81 -12.15
CA ASN A 225 -6.23 -23.56 -10.93
C ASN A 225 -7.63 -24.21 -11.00
N ARG A 226 -7.65 -25.55 -11.08
CA ARG A 226 -8.90 -26.34 -11.14
C ARG A 226 -9.54 -26.57 -9.77
N HIS A 227 -8.86 -26.23 -8.67
CA HIS A 227 -9.22 -26.57 -7.29
C HIS A 227 -9.34 -25.32 -6.40
N ILE A 228 -10.11 -24.32 -6.84
CA ILE A 228 -10.24 -23.01 -6.17
C ILE A 228 -10.68 -23.13 -4.70
N ARG A 229 -11.71 -23.94 -4.40
CA ARG A 229 -12.20 -24.13 -3.02
C ARG A 229 -11.17 -24.76 -2.10
N ASP A 230 -10.37 -25.68 -2.63
CA ASP A 230 -9.30 -26.34 -1.88
C ASP A 230 -8.19 -25.32 -1.61
N LYS A 231 -7.86 -24.50 -2.61
CA LYS A 231 -6.89 -23.41 -2.48
C LYS A 231 -7.34 -22.38 -1.44
N ILE A 232 -8.61 -21.96 -1.44
CA ILE A 232 -9.18 -21.08 -0.39
C ILE A 232 -9.00 -21.69 1.00
N ARG A 233 -9.30 -22.98 1.19
CA ARG A 233 -9.10 -23.65 2.50
C ARG A 233 -7.63 -23.64 2.91
N GLN A 234 -6.73 -23.94 1.98
CA GLN A 234 -5.29 -23.88 2.22
C GLN A 234 -4.86 -22.47 2.66
N GLN A 235 -5.32 -21.42 1.97
CA GLN A 235 -4.97 -20.04 2.31
C GLN A 235 -5.53 -19.64 3.68
N LEU A 236 -6.77 -20.03 4.02
CA LEU A 236 -7.34 -19.77 5.35
C LEU A 236 -6.57 -20.48 6.48
N GLN A 237 -6.03 -21.67 6.24
CA GLN A 237 -5.17 -22.36 7.19
C GLN A 237 -3.85 -21.59 7.40
N VAL A 238 -3.22 -21.13 6.31
CA VAL A 238 -2.01 -20.30 6.41
C VAL A 238 -2.30 -19.01 7.18
N LEU A 239 -3.37 -18.30 6.83
CA LEU A 239 -3.77 -17.07 7.53
C LEU A 239 -4.07 -17.31 9.01
N ARG A 240 -4.63 -18.48 9.35
CA ARG A 240 -4.84 -18.89 10.75
C ARG A 240 -3.52 -19.09 11.48
N ASP A 241 -2.60 -19.83 10.89
CA ASP A 241 -1.32 -20.15 11.51
C ASP A 241 -0.45 -18.90 11.71
N LYS A 242 -0.68 -17.85 10.91
CA LYS A 242 -0.07 -16.52 11.06
C LYS A 242 -0.84 -15.58 11.99
N GLY A 243 -1.93 -16.04 12.60
CA GLY A 243 -2.73 -15.24 13.53
C GLY A 243 -3.55 -14.12 12.86
N TYR A 244 -3.74 -14.16 11.54
CA TYR A 244 -4.60 -13.22 10.82
C TYR A 244 -6.08 -13.55 11.04
N VAL A 245 -6.42 -14.84 11.10
CA VAL A 245 -7.78 -15.33 11.42
C VAL A 245 -7.75 -16.37 12.54
N GLY A 246 -8.76 -16.37 13.40
CA GLY A 246 -9.02 -17.43 14.37
C GLY A 246 -10.01 -18.46 13.83
N PHE A 247 -9.82 -19.73 14.20
CA PHE A 247 -10.80 -20.79 13.93
C PHE A 247 -11.75 -20.91 15.13
N ILE A 248 -13.05 -20.73 14.89
CA ILE A 248 -14.07 -20.85 15.95
C ILE A 248 -14.55 -22.30 16.03
N SER A 249 -15.00 -22.84 14.89
CA SER A 249 -15.53 -24.19 14.74
C SER A 249 -15.48 -24.58 13.26
N LYS A 250 -15.93 -25.80 12.92
CA LYS A 250 -15.89 -26.32 11.55
C LYS A 250 -16.52 -25.34 10.56
N GLY A 251 -15.68 -24.77 9.69
CA GLY A 251 -16.10 -23.82 8.65
C GLY A 251 -16.46 -22.42 9.16
N LYS A 252 -16.11 -22.05 10.40
CA LYS A 252 -16.36 -20.74 10.99
C LYS A 252 -15.06 -20.10 11.45
N TYR A 253 -14.85 -18.85 11.06
CA TYR A 253 -13.64 -18.09 11.27
C TYR A 253 -13.94 -16.73 11.89
N LYS A 254 -12.93 -16.14 12.52
CA LYS A 254 -12.94 -14.79 13.09
C LYS A 254 -11.73 -14.02 12.60
N LEU A 255 -11.90 -12.79 12.15
CA LEU A 255 -10.79 -11.88 11.86
C LEU A 255 -10.17 -11.38 13.17
N SER A 256 -8.84 -11.39 13.24
CA SER A 256 -8.07 -11.08 14.47
C SER A 256 -7.84 -9.59 14.71
#